data_AF-A0A6V7JUV4-F1
#
_entry.id   AF-A0A6V7JUV4-F1
#
_cell.length_a   1.000
_cell.length_b   1.000
_cell.length_c   1.000
_cell.angle_alpha   90.00
_cell.angle_beta   90.00
_cell.angle_gamma   90.00
#
_symmetry.space_group_name_H-M   'P 1'
#
loop_
_entity.id
_entity.type
_entity.pdbx_description
1 polymer ?
#
loop_
_entity_poly.entity_id
_entity_poly.type
_entity_poly.pdbx_seq_one_letter_code
_entity_poly.pdbx_strand_id
1 'polypeptide(L)' 'TYGAEQDRHLDIPGEDLANVISGRKFVGWYNGLPANKNLNINLNVEEAVILGQGNVAVDIARMLLTPIDELR' A
#
# COMPACT_ATOMS: atom_id res chain seq x y z
N THR A 1 12.67 -9.24 -19.09
CA THR A 1 13.14 -8.12 -18.24
C THR A 1 12.49 -8.27 -16.88
N TYR A 2 13.29 -8.38 -15.82
CA TYR A 2 12.81 -8.39 -14.43
C TYR A 2 12.53 -6.93 -14.04
N GLY A 3 11.32 -6.65 -13.54
CA GLY A 3 10.88 -5.29 -13.20
C GLY A 3 11.62 -4.70 -11.99
N ALA A 4 11.06 -3.65 -11.40
CA ALA A 4 11.59 -3.04 -10.18
C ALA A 4 10.96 -3.69 -8.92
N GLU A 5 11.61 -4.72 -8.38
CA GLU A 5 11.11 -5.45 -7.21
C GLU A 5 11.40 -4.76 -5.86
N GLN A 6 12.40 -3.87 -5.81
CA GLN A 6 12.88 -3.28 -4.56
C GLN A 6 12.05 -2.10 -4.08
N ASP A 7 11.86 -2.03 -2.76
CA ASP A 7 11.27 -0.90 -2.04
C ASP A 7 12.26 0.24 -1.95
N ARG A 8 11.78 1.47 -2.08
CA ARG A 8 12.53 2.65 -1.66
C ARG A 8 12.20 2.89 -0.18
N HIS A 9 13.22 2.80 0.66
CA HIS A 9 13.12 3.16 2.08
C HIS A 9 13.05 4.68 2.23
N LEU A 10 12.45 5.13 3.34
CA LEU A 10 12.36 6.55 3.67
C LEU A 10 13.57 7.01 4.47
N ASP A 11 14.26 6.08 5.15
CA ASP A 11 15.45 6.32 5.98
C ASP A 11 15.17 7.34 7.10
N ILE A 12 14.00 7.21 7.76
CA ILE A 12 13.53 8.09 8.83
C ILE A 12 13.15 7.31 10.10
N PRO A 13 13.25 7.94 11.29
CA PRO A 13 12.75 7.33 12.51
C PRO A 13 11.27 6.94 12.39
N GLY A 14 10.97 5.67 12.69
CA GLY A 14 9.62 5.13 12.70
C GLY A 14 9.15 4.51 11.38
N GLU A 15 10.00 4.38 10.35
CA GLU A 15 9.60 3.76 9.07
C GLU A 15 9.25 2.25 9.19
N ASP A 16 9.71 1.58 10.25
CA ASP A 16 9.42 0.17 10.54
C ASP A 16 8.25 -0.03 11.51
N LEU A 17 7.54 1.04 11.91
CA LEU A 17 6.38 0.92 12.78
C LEU A 17 5.26 0.10 12.11
N ALA A 18 4.43 -0.54 12.93
CA ALA A 18 3.25 -1.26 12.44
C ALA A 18 2.34 -0.31 11.63
N ASN A 19 1.75 -0.85 10.56
CA ASN A 19 0.92 -0.11 9.60
C ASN A 19 1.65 0.95 8.75
N VAL A 20 2.98 1.05 8.83
CA VAL A 20 3.81 1.72 7.80
C VAL A 20 4.15 0.71 6.71
N ILE A 21 3.66 0.96 5.49
CA ILE A 21 3.66 -0.03 4.43
C ILE A 21 4.11 0.63 3.13
N SER A 22 4.99 -0.03 2.40
CA SER A 22 5.32 0.39 1.03
C SER A 22 4.09 0.35 0.12
N GLY A 23 3.96 1.36 -0.74
CA GLY A 23 2.92 1.39 -1.76
C GLY A 23 2.89 0.14 -2.64
N ARG A 24 4.06 -0.38 -3.07
CA ARG A 24 4.08 -1.63 -3.86
C ARG A 24 3.57 -2.82 -3.06
N LYS A 25 3.88 -2.88 -1.76
CA LYS A 25 3.42 -3.98 -0.91
C LYS A 25 1.89 -3.95 -0.75
N PHE A 26 1.33 -2.76 -0.52
CA PHE A 26 -0.12 -2.54 -0.48
C PHE A 26 -0.79 -2.92 -1.80
N VAL A 27 -0.23 -2.49 -2.94
CA VAL A 27 -0.71 -2.86 -4.28
C VAL A 27 -0.67 -4.35 -4.52
N GLY A 28 0.44 -5.01 -4.16
CA GLY A 28 0.55 -6.46 -4.27
C GLY A 28 -0.47 -7.19 -3.41
N TRP A 29 -0.79 -6.67 -2.22
CA TRP A 29 -1.79 -7.26 -1.33
C TRP A 29 -3.19 -7.23 -1.95
N TYR A 30 -3.69 -6.08 -2.39
CA TYR A 30 -5.04 -6.01 -2.96
C TYR A 30 -5.16 -6.71 -4.32
N ASN A 31 -4.05 -6.84 -5.07
CA ASN A 31 -4.01 -7.59 -6.33
C ASN A 31 -3.76 -9.10 -6.15
N GLY A 32 -3.64 -9.59 -4.92
CA GLY A 32 -3.49 -11.03 -4.64
C GLY A 32 -2.10 -11.60 -4.94
N LEU A 33 -1.04 -10.80 -4.90
CA LEU A 33 0.34 -11.27 -5.03
C LEU A 33 0.66 -12.26 -3.89
N PRO A 34 1.08 -13.51 -4.18
CA PRO A 34 1.30 -14.52 -3.14
C PRO A 34 2.32 -14.11 -2.06
N ALA A 35 3.32 -13.31 -2.43
CA ALA A 35 4.33 -12.79 -1.50
C ALA A 35 3.73 -11.85 -0.44
N ASN A 36 2.58 -11.23 -0.71
CA ASN A 36 1.98 -10.19 0.11
C ASN A 36 0.65 -10.63 0.74
N LYS A 37 0.25 -11.89 0.57
CA LYS A 37 -1.03 -12.43 1.06
C LYS A 37 -1.22 -12.29 2.59
N ASN A 38 -0.11 -12.31 3.33
CA ASN A 38 -0.10 -12.26 4.80
C ASN A 38 0.21 -10.85 5.33
N LEU A 39 0.15 -9.82 4.48
CA LEU A 39 0.39 -8.44 4.90
C LEU A 39 -0.72 -8.02 5.87
N ASN A 40 -0.35 -7.77 7.13
CA ASN A 40 -1.29 -7.38 8.17
C ASN A 40 -1.52 -5.86 8.13
N ILE A 41 -2.55 -5.43 7.42
CA ILE A 41 -2.92 -4.03 7.25
C ILE A 41 -4.10 -3.72 8.18
N ASN A 42 -3.95 -2.71 9.04
CA ASN A 42 -5.07 -2.19 9.81
C ASN A 42 -5.76 -1.06 9.04
N LEU A 43 -6.95 -1.34 8.50
CA LEU A 43 -7.80 -0.37 7.81
C LEU A 43 -8.90 0.21 8.72
N ASN A 44 -9.00 -0.22 9.99
CA ASN A 44 -9.94 0.34 10.96
C ASN A 44 -9.35 1.63 11.57
N VAL A 45 -9.17 2.64 10.73
CA VAL A 45 -8.59 3.95 11.05
C VAL A 45 -9.42 5.03 10.34
N GLU A 46 -9.39 6.26 10.87
CA GLU A 46 -10.09 7.39 10.25
C GLU A 46 -9.25 8.05 9.13
N GLU A 47 -7.93 7.95 9.21
CA GLU A 47 -7.00 8.64 8.32
C GLU A 47 -5.90 7.71 7.80
N ALA A 48 -5.56 7.85 6.52
CA ALA A 48 -4.42 7.20 5.89
C ALA A 48 -3.58 8.23 5.13
N VAL A 49 -2.26 8.18 5.28
CA VAL A 49 -1.33 9.12 4.63
C VAL A 49 -0.51 8.37 3.59
N ILE A 50 -0.45 8.92 2.38
CA ILE A 50 0.34 8.37 1.26
C ILE A 50 1.46 9.34 0.94
N LEU A 51 2.71 8.86 1.02
CA LEU A 51 3.90 9.64 0.67
C LEU A 51 4.27 9.40 -0.80
N GLY A 52 3.97 10.38 -1.65
CA GLY A 52 4.29 10.36 -3.08
C GLY A 52 3.18 10.96 -3.94
N GLN A 53 3.53 11.47 -5.12
CA GLN A 53 2.60 12.14 -6.05
C GLN A 53 2.62 11.49 -7.44
N GLY A 54 2.66 10.15 -7.48
CA GLY A 54 2.62 9.37 -8.72
C GLY A 54 1.33 8.57 -8.87
N ASN A 55 1.16 7.89 -10.01
CA ASN A 55 -0.05 7.09 -10.29
C ASN A 55 -0.32 6.03 -9.22
N VAL A 56 0.72 5.38 -8.69
CA VAL A 56 0.57 4.39 -7.61
C VAL A 56 -0.05 5.00 -6.36
N ALA A 57 0.29 6.26 -6.02
CA ALA A 57 -0.32 6.94 -4.89
C ALA A 57 -1.83 7.16 -5.11
N VAL A 58 -2.21 7.53 -6.33
CA VAL A 58 -3.63 7.70 -6.71
C VAL A 58 -4.37 6.35 -6.74
N ASP A 59 -3.71 5.26 -7.16
CA ASP A 59 -4.30 3.92 -7.14
C ASP A 59 -4.60 3.43 -5.73
N ILE A 60 -3.65 3.65 -4.80
CA ILE A 60 -3.84 3.33 -3.38
C ILE A 60 -4.97 4.19 -2.80
N ALA A 61 -4.96 5.50 -3.03
CA ALA A 61 -6.01 6.40 -2.57
C ALA A 61 -7.39 5.96 -3.11
N ARG A 62 -7.46 5.58 -4.38
CA ARG A 62 -8.69 5.08 -5.00
C ARG A 62 -9.16 3.79 -4.34
N MET A 63 -8.29 2.81 -4.13
CA MET A 63 -8.67 1.57 -3.45
C MET A 63 -9.14 1.79 -2.00
N LEU A 64 -8.57 2.77 -1.29
CA LEU A 64 -8.99 3.09 0.08
C LEU A 64 -10.33 3.82 0.14
N LEU A 65 -10.70 4.59 -0.89
CA LEU A 65 -11.85 5.49 -0.87
C LEU A 65 -13.03 5.03 -1.73
N THR A 66 -12.82 4.14 -2.70
CA THR A 66 -13.90 3.60 -3.54
C THR A 66 -14.88 2.81 -2.66
N PRO A 67 -16.20 3.06 -2.79
CA PRO A 67 -17.21 2.29 -2.08
C PRO A 67 -17.02 0.78 -2.29
N ILE A 68 -17.15 -0.02 -1.24
CA ILE A 68 -16.90 -1.47 -1.29
C ILE A 68 -17.77 -2.15 -2.37
N ASP A 69 -19.00 -1.67 -2.57
CA ASP A 69 -19.92 -2.22 -3.58
C ASP A 69 -19.43 -2.01 -5.02
N GLU A 70 -18.59 -1.00 -5.29
CA GLU A 70 -17.96 -0.78 -6.60
C GLU A 70 -16.69 -1.62 -6.80
N LEU A 71 -16.16 -2.22 -5.72
CA LEU A 71 -14.97 -3.09 -5.75
C LEU A 71 -15.30 -4.58 -5.85
N ARG A 72 -16.58 -4.94 -5.80
CA ARG A 72 -17.07 -6.33 -5.88
C ARG A 72 -17.13 -6.87 -7.30
#